data_AF-A0A395S4C7-F1
#
_entry.id   AF-A0A395S4C7-F1
#
_cell.length_a   1.000
_cell.length_b   1.000
_cell.length_c   1.000
_cell.angle_alpha   90.00
_cell.angle_beta   90.00
_cell.angle_gamma   90.00
#
_symmetry.space_group_name_H-M   'P 1'
#
loop_
_entity.id
_entity.type
_entity.pdbx_description
1 polymer ?
#
loop_
_entity_poly.entity_id
_entity_poly.type
_entity_poly.pdbx_seq_one_letter_code
_entity_poly.pdbx_strand_id
1 'polypeptide(L)'
;MAHNTACGSMVIGRPNRQEDFRHEPPVVSLAGEHYFFSGPIRSYGRVHENASKATNIDFDHEYGGKSSEYLILGPNKRFFRCTRSWTGRIAARNTGDFEDYEEIGDFFHEHDVERPLFLYLGPNKTFYTRLADGTEKWKLSPEIIRNGLQITPQAIVSGVKSLWLGVGGAWVAQYRDDRFRFDLKGQYASLEATLRKKQEEEVSIAALALNVTDGNSYACAFQDGSIMYETGPAAFDGTEFERWCEKNFEFSQKVYYY
;
A
#
# COMPACT_ATOMS: atom_id res chain seq x y z
N MET A 1 -7.03 18.94 38.57
CA MET A 1 -8.23 18.57 37.80
C MET A 1 -7.78 18.27 36.38
N ALA A 2 -7.83 16.99 36.01
CA ALA A 2 -7.42 16.52 34.70
C ALA A 2 -8.49 16.88 33.66
N HIS A 3 -8.11 17.61 32.62
CA HIS A 3 -8.91 17.69 31.41
C HIS A 3 -8.51 16.54 30.49
N ASN A 4 -9.36 15.51 30.46
CA ASN A 4 -9.40 14.52 29.40
C ASN A 4 -9.79 15.23 28.11
N THR A 5 -8.83 15.53 27.25
CA THR A 5 -9.11 15.93 25.87
C THR A 5 -9.27 14.64 25.05
N ALA A 6 -10.51 14.36 24.68
CA ALA A 6 -10.88 13.21 23.87
C ALA A 6 -10.08 13.16 22.57
N CYS A 7 -9.58 11.97 22.26
CA CYS A 7 -8.94 11.61 21.00
C CYS A 7 -9.96 11.83 19.87
N GLY A 8 -9.71 12.82 19.02
CA GLY A 8 -10.54 13.07 17.84
C GLY A 8 -10.31 11.95 16.84
N SER A 9 -11.25 10.99 16.79
CA SER A 9 -11.36 10.05 15.68
C SER A 9 -11.46 10.85 14.37
N MET A 10 -10.50 10.68 13.46
CA MET A 10 -10.79 10.99 12.05
C MET A 10 -11.74 9.91 11.55
N VAL A 11 -13.04 10.10 11.83
CA VAL A 11 -14.07 9.52 10.98
C VAL A 11 -13.85 10.18 9.62
N ILE A 12 -13.31 9.42 8.67
CA ILE A 12 -13.27 9.84 7.27
C ILE A 12 -14.73 9.92 6.83
N GLY A 13 -15.35 11.07 7.07
CA GLY A 13 -16.75 11.30 6.74
C GLY A 13 -16.99 11.25 5.23
N ARG A 14 -18.26 11.16 4.83
CA ARG A 14 -18.67 11.24 3.42
C ARG A 14 -18.04 12.47 2.75
N PRO A 15 -17.44 12.32 1.55
CA PRO A 15 -16.85 13.43 0.81
C PRO A 15 -17.82 14.59 0.66
N ASN A 16 -17.39 15.79 1.05
CA ASN A 16 -18.06 17.03 0.68
C ASN A 16 -17.43 17.57 -0.63
N ARG A 17 -18.10 18.53 -1.29
CA ARG A 17 -17.63 19.13 -2.57
C ARG A 17 -16.28 19.88 -2.48
N GLN A 18 -15.61 19.81 -1.33
CA GLN A 18 -14.33 20.47 -1.02
C GLN A 18 -13.29 19.48 -0.48
N GLU A 19 -13.52 18.17 -0.55
CA GLU A 19 -12.58 17.20 0.03
C GLU A 19 -11.25 17.20 -0.74
N ASP A 20 -10.22 17.64 -0.03
CA ASP A 20 -8.83 17.63 -0.46
C ASP A 20 -8.25 16.23 -0.23
N PHE A 21 -8.05 15.45 -1.29
CA PHE A 21 -7.51 14.08 -1.17
C PHE A 21 -5.99 14.02 -0.98
N ARG A 22 -5.29 15.16 -0.83
CA ARG A 22 -3.84 15.18 -0.67
C ARG A 22 -3.35 14.58 0.65
N HIS A 23 -4.25 14.33 1.60
CA HIS A 23 -3.95 13.63 2.86
C HIS A 23 -3.96 12.10 2.72
N GLU A 24 -4.41 11.57 1.58
CA GLU A 24 -4.49 10.13 1.41
C GLU A 24 -3.10 9.50 1.24
N PRO A 25 -2.83 8.36 1.91
CA PRO A 25 -1.53 7.72 1.80
C PRO A 25 -1.30 7.24 0.36
N PRO A 26 -0.06 7.37 -0.15
CA PRO A 26 0.28 6.87 -1.46
C PRO A 26 0.09 5.35 -1.53
N VAL A 27 -0.29 4.88 -2.71
CA VAL A 27 -0.45 3.46 -3.01
C VAL A 27 0.47 3.11 -4.16
N VAL A 28 1.30 2.10 -3.96
CA VAL A 28 2.10 1.49 -5.02
C VAL A 28 1.81 0.00 -4.98
N SER A 29 1.34 -0.56 -6.08
CA SER A 29 0.93 -1.97 -6.15
C SER A 29 1.35 -2.59 -7.49
N LEU A 30 1.88 -3.81 -7.45
CA LEU A 30 2.41 -4.55 -8.60
C LEU A 30 1.92 -6.00 -8.55
N ALA A 31 1.30 -6.47 -9.62
CA ALA A 31 0.90 -7.87 -9.79
C ALA A 31 1.03 -8.29 -11.26
N GLY A 32 2.10 -9.00 -11.57
CA GLY A 32 2.43 -9.41 -12.94
C GLY A 32 2.71 -8.18 -13.77
N GLU A 33 2.17 -8.14 -14.99
CA GLU A 33 2.27 -6.98 -15.87
C GLU A 33 1.39 -5.78 -15.46
N HIS A 34 0.59 -5.95 -14.41
CA HIS A 34 -0.30 -4.92 -13.90
C HIS A 34 0.34 -4.13 -12.78
N TYR A 35 0.09 -2.82 -12.79
CA TYR A 35 0.60 -1.89 -11.80
C TYR A 35 -0.37 -0.75 -11.55
N PHE A 36 -0.28 -0.18 -10.36
CA PHE A 36 -1.02 0.99 -9.97
C PHE A 36 -0.21 1.83 -8.99
N PHE A 37 -0.07 3.12 -9.30
CA PHE A 37 0.63 4.12 -8.50
C PHE A 37 -0.34 5.28 -8.26
N SER A 38 -0.66 5.58 -7.02
CA SER A 38 -1.62 6.61 -6.67
C SER A 38 -1.08 7.48 -5.55
N GLY A 39 -1.24 8.79 -5.71
CA GLY A 39 -0.84 9.77 -4.71
C GLY A 39 -1.69 11.04 -4.82
N PRO A 40 -1.37 12.04 -3.98
CA PRO A 40 -2.09 13.31 -3.89
C PRO A 40 -2.37 14.04 -5.22
N ILE A 41 -1.42 13.99 -6.16
CA ILE A 41 -1.50 14.76 -7.41
C ILE A 41 -2.00 13.92 -8.58
N ARG A 42 -1.63 12.64 -8.64
CA ARG A 42 -1.91 11.81 -9.82
C ARG A 42 -1.97 10.34 -9.49
N SER A 43 -2.82 9.63 -10.21
CA SER A 43 -2.79 8.16 -10.28
C SER A 43 -2.45 7.69 -11.68
N TYR A 44 -1.57 6.70 -11.77
CA TYR A 44 -1.14 6.00 -12.97
C TYR A 44 -1.37 4.50 -12.80
N GLY A 45 -1.64 3.79 -13.88
CA GLY A 45 -1.66 2.34 -13.80
C GLY A 45 -2.06 1.65 -15.10
N ARG A 46 -1.57 0.43 -15.25
CA ARG A 46 -2.11 -0.54 -16.21
C ARG A 46 -2.68 -1.70 -15.41
N VAL A 47 -4.00 -1.83 -15.39
CA VAL A 47 -4.72 -2.80 -14.56
C VAL A 47 -5.52 -3.75 -15.43
N HIS A 48 -5.83 -4.93 -14.91
CA HIS A 48 -6.67 -5.90 -15.61
C HIS A 48 -8.13 -5.45 -15.67
N GLU A 49 -8.86 -6.04 -16.61
CA GLU A 49 -10.25 -5.71 -16.96
C GLU A 49 -11.25 -5.84 -15.80
N ASN A 50 -10.98 -6.76 -14.85
CA ASN A 50 -11.82 -6.92 -13.67
C ASN A 50 -11.66 -5.74 -12.68
N ALA A 51 -10.46 -5.16 -12.57
CA ALA A 51 -10.19 -4.05 -11.66
C ALA A 51 -10.76 -2.73 -12.17
N SER A 52 -10.73 -2.51 -13.49
CA SER A 52 -11.26 -1.32 -14.12
C SER A 52 -11.68 -1.56 -15.55
N LYS A 53 -12.78 -0.91 -15.97
CA LYS A 53 -13.24 -0.94 -17.36
C LYS A 53 -12.22 -0.32 -18.31
N ALA A 54 -11.54 0.74 -17.87
CA ALA A 54 -10.38 1.29 -18.55
C ALA A 54 -9.14 0.62 -17.95
N THR A 55 -8.43 -0.16 -18.76
CA THR A 55 -7.22 -0.89 -18.33
C THR A 55 -6.02 0.03 -18.14
N ASN A 56 -6.01 1.20 -18.80
CA ASN A 56 -5.03 2.25 -18.54
C ASN A 56 -5.69 3.34 -17.69
N ILE A 57 -5.02 3.68 -16.59
CA ILE A 57 -5.43 4.69 -15.62
C ILE A 57 -4.44 5.84 -15.72
N ASP A 58 -4.97 7.04 -15.96
CA ASP A 58 -4.25 8.30 -15.83
C ASP A 58 -5.23 9.35 -15.30
N PHE A 59 -5.16 9.61 -14.00
CA PHE A 59 -6.04 10.56 -13.32
C PHE A 59 -5.25 11.70 -12.70
N ASP A 60 -5.39 12.90 -13.27
CA ASP A 60 -4.82 14.13 -12.74
C ASP A 60 -5.73 14.72 -11.65
N HIS A 61 -5.34 14.60 -10.38
CA HIS A 61 -6.14 15.04 -9.22
C HIS A 61 -6.11 16.55 -9.01
N GLU A 62 -5.12 17.24 -9.58
CA GLU A 62 -4.94 18.68 -9.38
C GLU A 62 -5.85 19.50 -10.31
N TYR A 63 -5.94 19.12 -11.60
CA TYR A 63 -6.63 19.92 -12.61
C TYR A 63 -7.93 19.30 -13.16
N GLY A 64 -8.31 18.09 -12.71
CA GLY A 64 -9.51 17.43 -13.22
C GLY A 64 -10.07 16.28 -12.37
N GLY A 65 -9.34 15.80 -11.36
CA GLY A 65 -9.69 14.60 -10.62
C GLY A 65 -10.68 14.91 -9.52
N LYS A 66 -11.95 14.66 -9.83
CA LYS A 66 -13.04 14.74 -8.85
C LYS A 66 -13.10 13.50 -7.95
N SER A 67 -12.03 12.72 -7.86
CA SER A 67 -12.01 11.45 -7.17
C SER A 67 -10.61 10.96 -6.85
N SER A 68 -10.45 10.35 -5.67
CA SER A 68 -9.29 9.53 -5.35
C SER A 68 -9.55 8.06 -5.64
N GLU A 69 -8.48 7.34 -5.99
CA GLU A 69 -8.52 5.91 -6.19
C GLU A 69 -7.50 5.20 -5.31
N TYR A 70 -8.01 4.21 -4.58
CA TYR A 70 -7.25 3.22 -3.86
C TYR A 70 -7.43 1.89 -4.57
N LEU A 71 -6.34 1.33 -5.11
CA LEU A 71 -6.37 0.04 -5.78
C LEU A 71 -5.15 -0.78 -5.33
N ILE A 72 -5.43 -1.94 -4.74
CA ILE A 72 -4.42 -2.95 -4.40
C ILE A 72 -4.61 -4.11 -5.35
N LEU A 73 -3.57 -4.43 -6.12
CA LEU A 73 -3.53 -5.57 -7.02
C LEU A 73 -2.97 -6.78 -6.27
N GLY A 74 -3.59 -7.93 -6.52
CA GLY A 74 -3.21 -9.22 -5.96
C GLY A 74 -2.95 -10.27 -7.05
N PRO A 75 -2.47 -11.46 -6.67
CA PRO A 75 -2.31 -12.60 -7.57
C PRO A 75 -3.63 -12.99 -8.24
N ASN A 76 -3.58 -13.69 -9.38
CA ASN A 76 -4.76 -14.25 -10.08
C ASN A 76 -5.85 -13.23 -10.43
N LYS A 77 -5.46 -11.98 -10.76
CA LYS A 77 -6.39 -10.88 -11.07
C LYS A 77 -7.36 -10.57 -9.91
N ARG A 78 -6.96 -10.85 -8.66
CA ARG A 78 -7.63 -10.37 -7.45
C ARG A 78 -7.19 -8.94 -7.17
N PHE A 79 -8.08 -8.14 -6.59
CA PHE A 79 -7.80 -6.73 -6.35
C PHE A 79 -8.78 -6.17 -5.33
N PHE A 80 -8.40 -5.12 -4.61
CA PHE A 80 -9.36 -4.31 -3.87
C PHE A 80 -9.40 -2.91 -4.44
N ARG A 81 -10.59 -2.40 -4.77
CA ARG A 81 -10.76 -1.03 -5.25
C ARG A 81 -11.73 -0.22 -4.40
N CYS A 82 -11.28 0.94 -3.96
CA CYS A 82 -12.13 1.98 -3.41
C CYS A 82 -11.94 3.28 -4.19
N THR A 83 -13.04 3.80 -4.76
CA THR A 83 -13.07 5.12 -5.39
C THR A 83 -13.90 6.06 -4.52
N ARG A 84 -13.31 7.18 -4.10
CA ARG A 84 -14.00 8.26 -3.40
C ARG A 84 -14.13 9.43 -4.35
N SER A 85 -15.32 10.03 -4.48
CA SER A 85 -15.55 11.16 -5.38
C SER A 85 -16.06 12.40 -4.65
N TRP A 86 -15.76 13.60 -5.15
CA TRP A 86 -16.26 14.89 -4.65
C TRP A 86 -17.79 15.02 -4.62
N THR A 87 -18.50 14.12 -5.31
CA THR A 87 -19.96 14.06 -5.25
C THR A 87 -20.49 13.37 -3.99
N GLY A 88 -19.61 12.94 -3.07
CA GLY A 88 -19.99 12.14 -1.91
C GLY A 88 -20.26 10.68 -2.24
N ARG A 89 -20.10 10.28 -3.52
CA ARG A 89 -20.22 8.87 -3.91
C ARG A 89 -18.93 8.15 -3.58
N ILE A 90 -19.08 7.11 -2.77
CA ILE A 90 -18.07 6.12 -2.45
C ILE A 90 -18.52 4.83 -3.10
N ALA A 91 -17.65 4.24 -3.92
CA ALA A 91 -17.91 2.98 -4.58
C ALA A 91 -16.76 2.03 -4.24
N ALA A 92 -16.94 1.25 -3.16
CA ALA A 92 -16.23 -0.01 -3.01
C ALA A 92 -16.93 -1.01 -3.95
N ARG A 93 -16.28 -1.40 -5.05
CA ARG A 93 -16.80 -2.50 -5.88
C ARG A 93 -16.47 -3.79 -5.14
N ASN A 94 -17.38 -4.77 -5.17
CA ASN A 94 -17.30 -5.92 -4.25
C ASN A 94 -17.67 -7.26 -4.90
N THR A 95 -17.86 -7.32 -6.22
CA THR A 95 -18.39 -8.53 -6.86
C THR A 95 -17.30 -9.50 -7.36
N GLY A 96 -16.01 -9.17 -7.17
CA GLY A 96 -14.88 -10.09 -7.44
C GLY A 96 -13.58 -9.78 -6.68
N ASP A 97 -13.61 -8.81 -5.76
CA ASP A 97 -12.45 -8.15 -5.18
C ASP A 97 -11.65 -9.06 -4.21
N PHE A 98 -12.36 -9.92 -3.47
CA PHE A 98 -11.78 -10.80 -2.45
C PHE A 98 -12.04 -12.28 -2.67
N GLU A 99 -12.37 -12.72 -3.88
CA GLU A 99 -12.36 -14.16 -4.14
C GLU A 99 -10.94 -14.68 -3.82
N ASP A 100 -10.83 -15.70 -2.96
CA ASP A 100 -9.61 -16.19 -2.29
C ASP A 100 -9.17 -15.46 -0.99
N TYR A 101 -9.75 -14.30 -0.67
CA TYR A 101 -9.47 -13.47 0.51
C TYR A 101 -10.75 -13.07 1.28
N GLU A 102 -11.78 -13.93 1.27
CA GLU A 102 -13.13 -13.66 1.83
C GLU A 102 -13.07 -13.14 3.28
N GLU A 103 -12.10 -13.62 4.07
CA GLU A 103 -11.86 -13.18 5.44
C GLU A 103 -11.62 -11.66 5.57
N ILE A 104 -11.10 -11.01 4.53
CA ILE A 104 -10.92 -9.55 4.47
C ILE A 104 -12.26 -8.86 4.24
N GLY A 105 -13.10 -9.43 3.36
CA GLY A 105 -14.45 -8.92 3.09
C GLY A 105 -15.31 -8.93 4.36
N ASP A 106 -15.32 -10.04 5.09
CA ASP A 106 -16.02 -10.15 6.38
C ASP A 106 -15.49 -9.13 7.38
N PHE A 107 -14.16 -9.01 7.50
CA PHE A 107 -13.53 -8.05 8.41
C PHE A 107 -13.88 -6.60 8.08
N PHE A 108 -13.88 -6.24 6.80
CA PHE A 108 -14.26 -4.89 6.38
C PHE A 108 -15.75 -4.63 6.58
N HIS A 109 -16.60 -5.65 6.40
CA HIS A 109 -18.02 -5.54 6.70
C HIS A 109 -18.30 -5.36 8.20
N GLU A 110 -17.66 -6.17 9.05
CA GLU A 110 -17.79 -6.12 10.52
C GLU A 110 -17.37 -4.77 11.11
N HIS A 111 -16.37 -4.14 10.51
CA HIS A 111 -15.79 -2.88 10.98
C HIS A 111 -16.24 -1.63 10.17
N ASP A 112 -17.22 -1.77 9.29
CA ASP A 112 -17.74 -0.68 8.42
C ASP A 112 -16.61 0.07 7.66
N VAL A 113 -15.70 -0.71 7.07
CA VAL A 113 -14.49 -0.19 6.44
C VAL A 113 -14.75 0.12 4.97
N GLU A 114 -14.75 1.41 4.65
CA GLU A 114 -14.80 1.87 3.26
C GLU A 114 -13.44 1.76 2.56
N ARG A 115 -12.36 2.07 3.29
CA ARG A 115 -10.97 2.01 2.81
C ARG A 115 -10.04 1.67 3.97
N PRO A 116 -9.22 0.61 3.86
CA PRO A 116 -8.19 0.33 4.84
C PRO A 116 -7.06 1.36 4.76
N LEU A 117 -6.40 1.61 5.89
CA LEU A 117 -5.18 2.42 5.91
C LEU A 117 -4.07 1.72 5.13
N PHE A 118 -4.02 0.39 5.25
CA PHE A 118 -3.04 -0.44 4.60
C PHE A 118 -3.67 -1.80 4.29
N LEU A 119 -3.49 -2.29 3.06
CA LEU A 119 -3.93 -3.62 2.63
C LEU A 119 -2.88 -4.21 1.70
N TYR A 120 -2.59 -5.48 1.91
CA TYR A 120 -1.72 -6.27 1.07
C TYR A 120 -2.38 -7.60 0.70
N LEU A 121 -2.37 -7.93 -0.59
CA LEU A 121 -2.84 -9.21 -1.13
C LEU A 121 -1.63 -10.00 -1.65
N GLY A 122 -1.20 -11.01 -0.90
CA GLY A 122 -0.01 -11.81 -1.21
C GLY A 122 -0.33 -13.19 -1.80
N PRO A 123 0.66 -13.89 -2.36
CA PRO A 123 0.52 -15.26 -2.86
C PRO A 123 -0.05 -16.24 -1.83
N ASN A 124 -0.58 -17.38 -2.28
CA ASN A 124 -1.08 -18.45 -1.41
C ASN A 124 -2.15 -17.99 -0.40
N LYS A 125 -2.99 -17.03 -0.80
CA LYS A 125 -4.05 -16.45 0.05
C LYS A 125 -3.52 -15.76 1.31
N THR A 126 -2.27 -15.31 1.29
CA THR A 126 -1.69 -14.54 2.40
C THR A 126 -2.09 -13.09 2.31
N PHE A 127 -2.35 -12.45 3.44
CA PHE A 127 -2.72 -11.04 3.45
C PHE A 127 -2.36 -10.39 4.78
N TYR A 128 -2.30 -9.07 4.75
CA TYR A 128 -2.19 -8.21 5.92
C TYR A 128 -2.99 -6.95 5.67
N THR A 129 -3.79 -6.54 6.65
CA THR A 129 -4.55 -5.29 6.60
C THR A 129 -4.56 -4.59 7.95
N ARG A 130 -4.58 -3.27 7.93
CA ARG A 130 -4.73 -2.40 9.09
C ARG A 130 -5.77 -1.32 8.83
N LEU A 131 -6.65 -1.14 9.81
CA LEU A 131 -7.68 -0.11 9.83
C LEU A 131 -7.16 1.20 10.45
N ALA A 132 -7.90 2.29 10.26
CA ALA A 132 -7.50 3.60 10.78
C ALA A 132 -7.43 3.67 12.31
N ASP A 133 -8.23 2.85 13.01
CA ASP A 133 -8.22 2.74 14.48
C ASP A 133 -7.07 1.86 15.02
N GLY A 134 -6.25 1.30 14.13
CA GLY A 134 -5.14 0.42 14.48
C GLY A 134 -5.51 -1.06 14.59
N THR A 135 -6.77 -1.44 14.37
CA THR A 135 -7.19 -2.85 14.29
C THR A 135 -6.54 -3.51 13.08
N GLU A 136 -6.07 -4.74 13.27
CA GLU A 136 -5.30 -5.49 12.28
C GLU A 136 -5.91 -6.87 12.04
N LYS A 137 -5.80 -7.35 10.80
CA LYS A 137 -6.09 -8.74 10.45
C LYS A 137 -5.05 -9.24 9.47
N TRP A 138 -4.61 -10.48 9.65
CA TRP A 138 -3.58 -11.07 8.80
C TRP A 138 -3.71 -12.59 8.70
N LYS A 139 -3.24 -13.11 7.57
CA LYS A 139 -3.02 -14.53 7.32
C LYS A 139 -1.64 -14.68 6.73
N LEU A 140 -0.66 -15.00 7.57
CA LEU A 140 0.76 -14.98 7.23
C LEU A 140 1.43 -16.25 7.75
N SER A 141 2.60 -16.58 7.21
CA SER A 141 3.38 -17.69 7.73
C SER A 141 3.86 -17.41 9.16
N PRO A 142 4.06 -18.43 10.01
CA PRO A 142 4.59 -18.25 11.36
C PRO A 142 5.93 -17.51 11.38
N GLU A 143 6.71 -17.64 10.31
CA GLU A 143 7.98 -16.95 10.14
C GLU A 143 7.79 -15.43 10.00
N ILE A 144 6.92 -14.98 9.10
CA ILE A 144 6.65 -13.55 8.89
C ILE A 144 6.05 -12.93 10.16
N ILE A 145 5.18 -13.65 10.86
CA ILE A 145 4.61 -13.19 12.13
C ILE A 145 5.74 -12.95 13.15
N ARG A 146 6.64 -13.92 13.31
CA ARG A 146 7.73 -13.85 14.30
C ARG A 146 8.80 -12.82 13.95
N ASN A 147 9.19 -12.74 12.69
CA ASN A 147 10.36 -11.95 12.26
C ASN A 147 9.98 -10.58 11.70
N GLY A 148 8.79 -10.45 11.12
CA GLY A 148 8.28 -9.22 10.52
C GLY A 148 7.37 -8.44 11.47
N LEU A 149 6.29 -9.06 11.95
CA LEU A 149 5.24 -8.35 12.71
C LEU A 149 5.60 -8.11 14.19
N GLN A 150 6.25 -9.07 14.85
CA GLN A 150 6.52 -9.01 16.29
C GLN A 150 7.80 -8.21 16.59
N ILE A 151 7.67 -7.17 17.44
CA ILE A 151 8.82 -6.53 18.10
C ILE A 151 9.32 -7.42 19.25
N THR A 152 8.38 -8.02 19.98
CA THR A 152 8.61 -8.96 21.08
C THR A 152 7.66 -10.16 20.97
N PRO A 153 8.02 -11.34 21.50
CA PRO A 153 7.17 -12.54 21.44
C PRO A 153 5.79 -12.41 22.11
N GLN A 154 5.58 -11.36 22.92
CA GLN A 154 4.34 -11.11 23.68
C GLN A 154 3.51 -9.93 23.12
N ALA A 155 3.91 -9.33 22.00
CA ALA A 155 3.19 -8.21 21.43
C ALA A 155 1.80 -8.65 20.91
N ILE A 156 0.74 -8.01 21.43
CA ILE A 156 -0.66 -8.23 21.02
C ILE A 156 -1.08 -7.41 19.80
N VAL A 157 -0.27 -6.43 19.40
CA VAL A 157 -0.44 -5.59 18.20
C VAL A 157 0.88 -5.59 17.43
N SER A 158 0.84 -5.58 16.10
CA SER A 158 2.08 -5.53 15.34
C SER A 158 2.83 -4.21 15.56
N GLY A 159 4.16 -4.31 15.57
CA GLY A 159 5.02 -3.14 15.72
C GLY A 159 5.24 -2.33 14.45
N VAL A 160 4.71 -2.83 13.33
CA VAL A 160 5.06 -2.32 12.01
C VAL A 160 4.31 -1.01 11.74
N LYS A 161 4.88 -0.13 10.96
CA LYS A 161 4.19 0.96 10.25
C LYS A 161 3.60 0.42 8.95
N SER A 162 4.36 -0.40 8.23
CA SER A 162 4.01 -0.97 6.92
C SER A 162 4.60 -2.38 6.75
N LEU A 163 3.92 -3.24 5.98
CA LEU A 163 4.37 -4.59 5.64
C LEU A 163 4.12 -4.88 4.15
N TRP A 164 5.17 -5.23 3.40
CA TRP A 164 5.08 -5.58 1.99
C TRP A 164 5.44 -7.06 1.80
N LEU A 165 4.67 -7.83 1.01
CA LEU A 165 4.85 -9.28 0.82
C LEU A 165 5.13 -9.68 -0.64
N GLY A 166 6.34 -10.09 -0.97
CA GLY A 166 6.66 -10.55 -2.32
C GLY A 166 6.31 -12.02 -2.60
N VAL A 167 6.71 -12.48 -3.79
CA VAL A 167 6.67 -13.91 -4.12
C VAL A 167 7.62 -14.73 -3.25
N GLY A 168 7.38 -16.05 -3.20
CA GLY A 168 8.26 -16.98 -2.46
C GLY A 168 8.26 -16.78 -0.94
N GLY A 169 7.32 -15.99 -0.40
CA GLY A 169 7.31 -15.63 1.02
C GLY A 169 8.29 -14.51 1.38
N ALA A 170 8.78 -13.76 0.37
CA ALA A 170 9.55 -12.56 0.59
C ALA A 170 8.74 -11.50 1.36
N TRP A 171 9.39 -10.72 2.21
CA TRP A 171 8.73 -9.66 2.95
C TRP A 171 9.67 -8.52 3.34
N VAL A 172 9.09 -7.33 3.50
CA VAL A 172 9.74 -6.14 4.09
C VAL A 172 8.78 -5.56 5.13
N ALA A 173 9.29 -5.28 6.34
CA ALA A 173 8.53 -4.69 7.43
C ALA A 173 9.23 -3.41 7.90
N GLN A 174 8.57 -2.27 7.78
CA GLN A 174 9.04 -1.02 8.40
C GLN A 174 8.31 -0.81 9.71
N TYR A 175 9.01 -0.40 10.76
CA TYR A 175 8.50 -0.18 12.11
C TYR A 175 8.17 1.31 12.34
N ARG A 176 7.50 1.60 13.46
CA ARG A 176 7.09 2.97 13.82
C ARG A 176 8.25 3.92 14.12
N ASP A 177 9.41 3.37 14.45
CA ASP A 177 10.67 4.13 14.60
C ASP A 177 11.42 4.27 13.26
N ASP A 178 10.72 4.02 12.14
CA ASP A 178 11.17 4.12 10.75
C ASP A 178 12.32 3.18 10.33
N ARG A 179 12.87 2.40 11.27
CA ARG A 179 13.73 1.26 10.94
C ARG A 179 12.93 0.19 10.23
N PHE A 180 13.58 -0.61 9.38
CA PHE A 180 12.93 -1.72 8.70
C PHE A 180 13.76 -3.00 8.77
N ARG A 181 13.10 -4.13 8.55
CA ARG A 181 13.68 -5.47 8.41
C ARG A 181 13.09 -6.14 7.17
N PHE A 182 13.79 -7.12 6.62
CA PHE A 182 13.32 -7.86 5.46
C PHE A 182 13.94 -9.24 5.40
N ASP A 183 13.27 -10.13 4.66
CA ASP A 183 13.84 -11.35 4.10
C ASP A 183 13.23 -11.52 2.72
N LEU A 184 14.04 -11.34 1.67
CA LEU A 184 13.56 -11.40 0.29
C LEU A 184 13.59 -12.83 -0.27
N LYS A 185 14.03 -13.85 0.49
CA LYS A 185 14.04 -15.26 0.07
C LYS A 185 14.74 -15.51 -1.28
N GLY A 186 15.82 -14.75 -1.54
CA GLY A 186 16.56 -14.80 -2.80
C GLY A 186 15.80 -14.21 -4.01
N GLN A 187 14.67 -13.54 -3.77
CA GLN A 187 13.94 -12.74 -4.76
C GLN A 187 14.42 -11.30 -4.72
N TYR A 188 14.12 -10.53 -5.76
CA TYR A 188 14.41 -9.10 -5.88
C TYR A 188 15.88 -8.77 -5.56
N ALA A 189 16.81 -9.53 -6.15
CA ALA A 189 18.22 -9.53 -5.75
C ALA A 189 18.87 -8.13 -5.76
N SER A 190 18.53 -7.29 -6.74
CA SER A 190 19.04 -5.92 -6.82
C SER A 190 18.50 -5.02 -5.69
N LEU A 191 17.26 -5.23 -5.24
CA LEU A 191 16.66 -4.52 -4.11
C LEU A 191 17.37 -4.87 -2.79
N GLU A 192 17.77 -6.13 -2.60
CA GLU A 192 18.37 -6.60 -1.34
C GLU A 192 19.61 -5.79 -0.96
N ALA A 193 20.54 -5.59 -1.91
CA ALA A 193 21.77 -4.84 -1.67
C ALA A 193 21.47 -3.37 -1.30
N THR A 194 20.51 -2.76 -1.97
CA THR A 194 20.09 -1.37 -1.70
C THR A 194 19.42 -1.25 -0.34
N LEU A 195 18.55 -2.19 0.04
CA LEU A 195 17.92 -2.21 1.36
C LEU A 195 18.96 -2.33 2.48
N ARG A 196 19.98 -3.18 2.34
CA ARG A 196 21.09 -3.27 3.33
C ARG A 196 21.81 -1.93 3.48
N LYS A 197 22.18 -1.31 2.36
CA LYS A 197 22.84 0.00 2.35
C LYS A 197 21.95 1.07 3.02
N LYS A 198 20.65 1.10 2.70
CA LYS A 198 19.71 2.08 3.27
C LYS A 198 19.46 1.87 4.77
N GLN A 199 19.54 0.63 5.27
CA GLN A 199 19.56 0.37 6.71
C GLN A 199 20.79 0.97 7.39
N GLU A 200 21.98 0.85 6.79
CA GLU A 200 23.22 1.43 7.33
C GLU A 200 23.20 2.96 7.31
N GLU A 201 22.55 3.55 6.31
CA GLU A 201 22.35 5.00 6.16
C GLU A 201 21.19 5.54 7.03
N GLU A 202 20.46 4.66 7.75
CA GLU A 202 19.25 4.99 8.52
C GLU A 202 18.15 5.69 7.69
N VAL A 203 18.07 5.38 6.39
CA VAL A 203 17.06 5.94 5.48
C VAL A 203 15.85 5.03 5.41
N SER A 204 14.67 5.57 5.73
CA SER A 204 13.43 4.80 5.71
C SER A 204 12.74 4.76 4.35
N ILE A 205 11.83 3.81 4.19
CA ILE A 205 11.08 3.58 2.96
C ILE A 205 9.88 4.53 2.93
N ALA A 206 9.73 5.27 1.83
CA ALA A 206 8.58 6.14 1.58
C ALA A 206 7.45 5.37 0.89
N ALA A 207 7.78 4.55 -0.11
CA ALA A 207 6.85 3.67 -0.78
C ALA A 207 7.57 2.43 -1.31
N LEU A 208 6.91 1.28 -1.28
CA LEU A 208 7.43 0.03 -1.80
C LEU A 208 6.29 -0.80 -2.39
N ALA A 209 6.57 -1.46 -3.51
CA ALA A 209 5.79 -2.56 -4.04
C ALA A 209 6.73 -3.66 -4.49
N LEU A 210 6.53 -4.85 -3.94
CA LEU A 210 7.11 -6.09 -4.44
C LEU A 210 6.07 -6.71 -5.38
N ASN A 211 6.46 -7.11 -6.59
CA ASN A 211 5.51 -7.74 -7.49
C ASN A 211 5.07 -9.09 -6.93
N VAL A 212 3.77 -9.27 -6.68
CA VAL A 212 3.22 -10.47 -6.02
C VAL A 212 3.14 -11.69 -6.92
N THR A 213 3.60 -11.61 -8.17
CA THR A 213 3.62 -12.76 -9.09
C THR A 213 4.97 -12.97 -9.77
N ASP A 214 5.90 -12.02 -9.64
CA ASP A 214 7.23 -12.08 -10.21
C ASP A 214 8.29 -11.63 -9.19
N GLY A 215 9.36 -12.41 -9.06
CA GLY A 215 10.44 -12.17 -8.11
C GLY A 215 11.54 -11.25 -8.61
N ASN A 216 11.40 -10.71 -9.82
CA ASN A 216 12.41 -9.82 -10.41
C ASN A 216 11.91 -8.38 -10.54
N SER A 217 10.65 -8.13 -10.18
CA SER A 217 10.03 -6.83 -10.39
C SER A 217 9.62 -6.15 -9.09
N TYR A 218 10.01 -4.90 -8.93
CA TYR A 218 9.66 -4.09 -7.77
C TYR A 218 9.75 -2.60 -8.10
N ALA A 219 9.13 -1.79 -7.24
CA ALA A 219 9.25 -0.33 -7.26
C ALA A 219 9.42 0.17 -5.83
N CYS A 220 10.45 0.98 -5.58
CA CYS A 220 10.81 1.46 -4.25
C CYS A 220 11.21 2.94 -4.30
N ALA A 221 10.71 3.71 -3.35
CA ALA A 221 11.11 5.09 -3.09
C ALA A 221 11.49 5.22 -1.62
N PHE A 222 12.61 5.89 -1.34
CA PHE A 222 13.13 6.14 0.00
C PHE A 222 12.90 7.59 0.41
N GLN A 223 12.86 7.89 1.72
CA GLN A 223 12.59 9.23 2.24
C GLN A 223 13.66 10.28 1.86
N ASP A 224 14.85 9.85 1.45
CA ASP A 224 15.90 10.74 0.94
C ASP A 224 15.70 11.16 -0.53
N GLY A 225 14.61 10.73 -1.17
CA GLY A 225 14.30 11.01 -2.58
C GLY A 225 14.93 10.04 -3.57
N SER A 226 15.73 9.07 -3.11
CA SER A 226 16.22 8.02 -3.99
C SER A 226 15.10 7.08 -4.40
N ILE A 227 15.08 6.73 -5.69
CA ILE A 227 14.12 5.82 -6.29
C ILE A 227 14.86 4.64 -6.93
N MET A 228 14.25 3.47 -6.87
CA MET A 228 14.78 2.25 -7.49
C MET A 228 13.63 1.40 -7.97
N TYR A 229 13.75 0.86 -9.18
CA TYR A 229 12.79 -0.10 -9.69
C TYR A 229 13.49 -1.08 -10.63
N GLU A 230 12.91 -2.26 -10.74
CA GLU A 230 13.26 -3.23 -11.77
C GLU A 230 11.95 -3.73 -12.37
N THR A 231 11.82 -3.67 -13.69
CA THR A 231 10.56 -4.02 -14.36
C THR A 231 10.43 -5.51 -14.63
N GLY A 232 11.55 -6.25 -14.58
CA GLY A 232 11.63 -7.70 -14.75
C GLY A 232 10.81 -8.26 -15.93
N PRO A 233 10.39 -9.53 -15.86
CA PRO A 233 9.42 -10.12 -16.78
C PRO A 233 8.03 -9.46 -16.74
N ALA A 234 7.70 -8.76 -15.66
CA ALA A 234 6.43 -8.04 -15.56
C ALA A 234 6.32 -6.91 -16.59
N ALA A 235 7.44 -6.28 -16.96
CA ALA A 235 7.49 -5.17 -17.89
C ALA A 235 6.45 -4.08 -17.57
N PHE A 236 6.31 -3.75 -16.27
CA PHE A 236 5.54 -2.57 -15.86
C PHE A 236 6.26 -1.29 -16.32
N ASP A 237 5.53 -0.20 -16.46
CA ASP A 237 6.13 1.05 -16.95
C ASP A 237 6.90 1.74 -15.81
N GLY A 238 8.22 1.56 -15.82
CA GLY A 238 9.13 2.20 -14.87
C GLY A 238 9.15 3.73 -15.00
N THR A 239 8.96 4.26 -16.20
CA THR A 239 8.91 5.72 -16.43
C THR A 239 7.63 6.32 -15.84
N GLU A 240 6.51 5.60 -15.84
CA GLU A 240 5.32 6.03 -15.09
C GLU A 240 5.56 6.04 -13.57
N PHE A 241 6.33 5.09 -13.04
CA PHE A 241 6.73 5.11 -11.64
C PHE A 241 7.64 6.31 -11.31
N GLU A 242 8.65 6.59 -12.14
CA GLU A 242 9.52 7.76 -11.99
C GLU A 242 8.71 9.07 -11.98
N ARG A 243 7.82 9.25 -12.96
CA ARG A 243 6.92 10.42 -13.05
C ARG A 243 5.98 10.52 -11.84
N TRP A 244 5.50 9.37 -11.34
CA TRP A 244 4.67 9.35 -10.13
C TRP A 244 5.46 9.84 -8.92
N CYS A 245 6.71 9.39 -8.76
CA CYS A 245 7.61 9.85 -7.71
C CYS A 245 7.87 11.36 -7.84
N GLU A 246 8.25 11.88 -9.01
CA GLU A 246 8.48 13.31 -9.23
C GLU A 246 7.30 14.18 -8.78
N LYS A 247 6.07 13.74 -9.06
CA LYS A 247 4.85 14.51 -8.75
C LYS A 247 4.38 14.39 -7.30
N ASN A 248 4.60 13.26 -6.66
CA ASN A 248 4.02 12.98 -5.34
C ASN A 248 5.06 13.04 -4.21
N PHE A 249 6.35 12.93 -4.51
CA PHE A 249 7.38 12.82 -3.48
C PHE A 249 7.55 14.12 -2.67
N GLU A 250 7.33 15.29 -3.28
CA GLU A 250 7.30 16.58 -2.58
C GLU A 250 6.22 16.65 -1.48
N PHE A 251 5.15 15.86 -1.60
CA PHE A 251 4.07 15.76 -0.61
C PHE A 251 4.35 14.70 0.47
N SER A 252 5.26 13.77 0.19
CA SER A 252 5.66 12.72 1.14
C SER A 252 6.72 13.16 2.15
N GLN A 253 7.43 14.27 1.89
CA GLN A 253 8.50 14.79 2.75
C GLN A 253 8.06 15.36 4.11
N LYS A 254 6.76 15.41 4.43
CA LYS A 254 6.28 15.96 5.72
C LYS A 254 5.08 15.20 6.26
N VAL A 255 5.33 14.29 7.19
CA VAL A 255 4.34 13.92 8.20
C VAL A 255 4.80 14.53 9.52
N TYR A 256 4.22 15.68 9.89
CA TYR A 256 4.30 16.18 11.25
C TYR A 256 3.36 15.34 12.11
N TYR A 257 3.92 14.56 13.03
CA TYR A 257 3.14 14.03 14.14
C TYR A 257 2.87 15.19 15.10
N TYR A 258 1.59 15.52 15.31
CA TYR A 258 1.16 16.36 16.43
C TYR A 258 1.00 15.51 17.69
#